data_AF-A0A8J6YCP7-F1
#
_entry.id   AF-A0A8J6YCP7-F1
#
_cell.length_a   1.000
_cell.length_b   1.000
_cell.length_c   1.000
_cell.angle_alpha   90.00
_cell.angle_beta   90.00
_cell.angle_gamma   90.00
#
_symmetry.space_group_name_H-M   'P 1'
#
loop_
_entity.id
_entity.type
_entity.pdbx_description
1 polymer ?
#
loop_
_entity_poly.entity_id
_entity_poly.type
_entity_poly.pdbx_seq_one_letter_code
_entity_poly.pdbx_strand_id
1 'polypeptide(L)'
;MSSFVRVALFLCVLALVAPFSPAADLEPDTDGPWINVDVIDLVDYGDATYLEYLGMGYVAMLDALKSEELILDYGVMMKTTGDTSDGDVVVWWSVNSLADYEKAGERMGELAPEIHTGEEWQEIWSKLQEVRTVKSSNLYRAVLWNKIEE
;
A
#
# COMPACT_ATOMS: atom_id res chain seq x y z
N MET A 1 -61.46 42.03 -27.59
CA MET A 1 -60.43 42.72 -26.79
C MET A 1 -60.08 41.86 -25.60
N SER A 2 -58.78 41.52 -25.46
CA SER A 2 -58.12 41.00 -24.25
C SER A 2 -58.59 39.63 -23.74
N SER A 3 -57.79 38.62 -23.43
CA SER A 3 -56.35 38.34 -23.54
C SER A 3 -56.28 36.80 -23.41
N PHE A 4 -55.71 36.11 -24.38
CA PHE A 4 -54.39 35.47 -24.29
C PHE A 4 -54.14 34.61 -23.02
N VAL A 5 -53.63 33.41 -23.31
CA VAL A 5 -52.98 32.44 -22.42
C VAL A 5 -53.91 31.40 -21.78
N ARG A 6 -53.93 30.20 -22.37
CA ARG A 6 -53.49 28.97 -21.69
C ARG A 6 -53.20 27.88 -22.73
N VAL A 7 -51.91 27.87 -23.08
CA VAL A 7 -51.22 26.96 -23.99
C VAL A 7 -51.17 25.56 -23.39
N ALA A 8 -51.39 24.59 -24.28
CA ALA A 8 -50.91 23.21 -24.31
C ALA A 8 -50.38 22.59 -23.01
N LEU A 9 -51.11 21.60 -22.49
CA LEU A 9 -50.63 20.69 -21.45
C LEU A 9 -50.77 19.25 -21.98
N PHE A 10 -49.97 18.93 -22.98
CA PHE A 10 -49.79 17.59 -23.54
C PHE A 10 -48.36 17.48 -24.07
N LEU A 11 -47.40 17.21 -23.17
CA LEU A 11 -46.07 16.66 -23.43
C LEU A 11 -45.25 16.72 -22.14
N CYS A 12 -45.34 15.66 -21.32
CA CYS A 12 -44.30 15.23 -20.37
C CYS A 12 -44.67 13.82 -19.88
N VAL A 13 -44.76 12.91 -20.85
CA VAL A 13 -44.61 11.47 -20.64
C VAL A 13 -43.14 11.18 -20.95
N LEU A 14 -42.45 10.47 -20.06
CA LEU A 14 -41.03 10.09 -20.09
C LEU A 14 -39.98 11.19 -19.82
N ALA A 15 -39.80 11.53 -18.55
CA ALA A 15 -38.48 11.74 -17.94
C ALA A 15 -38.66 11.81 -16.42
N LEU A 16 -37.74 11.24 -15.65
CA LEU A 16 -37.70 11.26 -14.17
C LEU A 16 -38.59 10.24 -13.45
N VAL A 17 -38.42 8.97 -13.78
CA VAL A 17 -38.20 7.97 -12.72
C VAL A 17 -36.92 7.23 -13.06
N ALA A 18 -35.81 7.95 -13.18
CA ALA A 18 -34.55 7.29 -12.90
C ALA A 18 -34.63 6.97 -11.40
N PRO A 19 -34.53 5.69 -10.97
CA PRO A 19 -34.21 5.46 -9.59
C PRO A 19 -32.94 6.27 -9.34
N PHE A 20 -33.02 7.26 -8.46
CA PHE A 20 -31.84 7.64 -7.70
C PHE A 20 -31.39 6.33 -7.07
N SER A 21 -30.47 5.64 -7.74
CA SER A 21 -29.59 4.76 -7.02
C SER A 21 -28.90 5.72 -6.06
N PRO A 22 -29.14 5.66 -4.74
CA PRO A 22 -28.10 6.17 -3.88
C PRO A 22 -26.84 5.48 -4.40
N ALA A 23 -25.85 6.26 -4.84
CA ALA A 23 -24.49 5.76 -4.80
C ALA A 23 -24.40 5.18 -3.39
N ALA A 24 -24.35 3.85 -3.29
CA ALA A 24 -24.26 3.20 -2.01
C ALA A 24 -23.15 3.95 -1.29
N ASP A 25 -23.41 4.36 -0.05
CA ASP A 25 -22.35 4.60 0.92
C ASP A 25 -21.59 3.28 0.98
N LEU A 26 -20.68 3.09 0.02
CA LEU A 26 -19.65 2.11 0.08
C LEU A 26 -18.76 2.70 1.16
N GLU A 27 -18.95 2.21 2.39
CA GLU A 27 -17.91 2.32 3.39
C GLU A 27 -16.58 2.01 2.69
N PRO A 28 -15.52 2.81 2.94
CA PRO A 28 -14.23 2.55 2.32
C PRO A 28 -13.92 1.08 2.58
N ASP A 29 -13.80 0.31 1.50
CA ASP A 29 -13.70 -1.14 1.58
C ASP A 29 -12.38 -1.49 2.27
N THR A 30 -12.44 -1.67 3.59
CA THR A 30 -11.30 -1.94 4.47
C THR A 30 -10.97 -3.43 4.54
N ASP A 31 -11.83 -4.26 3.94
CA ASP A 31 -11.77 -5.71 3.98
C ASP A 31 -10.89 -6.30 2.87
N GLY A 32 -10.27 -7.42 3.23
CA GLY A 32 -9.48 -8.25 2.34
C GLY A 32 -8.00 -7.86 2.32
N PRO A 33 -7.17 -8.71 1.69
CA PRO A 33 -5.74 -8.56 1.83
C PRO A 33 -5.23 -7.28 1.16
N TRP A 34 -4.36 -6.58 1.88
CA TRP A 34 -3.66 -5.40 1.40
C TRP A 34 -2.17 -5.70 1.28
N ILE A 35 -1.51 -5.08 0.32
CA ILE A 35 -0.08 -5.23 0.05
C ILE A 35 0.54 -3.85 -0.01
N ASN A 36 1.50 -3.60 0.87
CA ASN A 36 2.39 -2.46 0.76
C ASN A 36 3.54 -2.84 -0.18
N VAL A 37 3.89 -1.92 -1.08
CA VAL A 37 4.98 -2.09 -2.04
C VAL A 37 5.83 -0.83 -2.03
N ASP A 38 7.09 -1.00 -1.62
CA ASP A 38 8.13 0.00 -1.68
C ASP A 38 9.04 -0.29 -2.87
N VAL A 39 9.16 0.70 -3.77
CA VAL A 39 10.08 0.68 -4.91
C VAL A 39 11.24 1.62 -4.60
N ILE A 40 12.45 1.10 -4.69
CA ILE A 40 13.66 1.76 -4.18
C ILE A 40 14.70 1.81 -5.29
N ASP A 41 15.23 3.00 -5.55
CA ASP A 41 16.42 3.20 -6.38
C ASP A 41 17.65 3.22 -5.46
N LEU A 42 18.72 2.51 -5.82
CA LEU A 42 19.99 2.55 -5.08
C LEU A 42 20.87 3.66 -5.66
N VAL A 43 21.60 4.36 -4.79
CA VAL A 43 22.54 5.41 -5.22
C VAL A 43 23.66 4.79 -6.05
N ASP A 44 24.17 3.63 -5.63
CA ASP A 44 25.07 2.78 -6.39
C ASP A 44 24.44 1.40 -6.59
N TYR A 45 24.17 1.04 -7.85
CA TYR A 45 23.53 -0.23 -8.21
C TYR A 45 24.39 -1.42 -7.77
N GLY A 46 23.82 -2.30 -6.95
CA GLY A 46 24.48 -3.52 -6.49
C GLY A 46 25.36 -3.34 -5.25
N ASP A 47 25.17 -2.27 -4.49
CA ASP A 47 25.78 -2.16 -3.17
C ASP A 47 25.23 -3.26 -2.24
N ALA A 48 26.01 -4.34 -2.09
CA ALA A 48 25.70 -5.46 -1.21
C ALA A 48 25.47 -5.01 0.24
N THR A 49 26.05 -3.87 0.62
CA THR A 49 25.89 -3.24 1.93
C THR A 49 24.45 -2.78 2.16
N TYR A 50 23.72 -2.37 1.11
CA TYR A 50 22.31 -2.00 1.24
C TYR A 50 21.46 -3.18 1.73
N LEU A 51 21.61 -4.35 1.11
CA LEU A 51 20.86 -5.54 1.50
C LEU A 51 21.21 -6.03 2.90
N GLU A 52 22.47 -5.88 3.32
CA GLU A 52 22.91 -6.21 4.67
C GLU A 52 22.18 -5.34 5.70
N TYR A 53 22.22 -4.01 5.54
CA TYR A 53 21.50 -3.11 6.45
C TYR A 53 19.98 -3.26 6.36
N LEU A 54 19.44 -3.58 5.18
CA LEU A 54 18.02 -3.86 5.01
C LEU A 54 17.62 -5.11 5.78
N GLY A 55 18.46 -6.15 5.71
CA GLY A 55 18.37 -7.40 6.46
C GLY A 55 18.36 -7.17 7.98
N MET A 56 19.35 -6.41 8.46
CA MET A 56 19.50 -6.11 9.89
C MET A 56 18.35 -5.24 10.42
N GLY A 57 17.86 -4.30 9.62
CA GLY A 57 16.83 -3.35 10.05
C GLY A 57 15.42 -3.77 9.66
N TYR A 58 15.01 -3.37 8.45
CA TYR A 58 13.61 -3.44 8.03
C TYR A 58 13.09 -4.88 7.90
N VAL A 59 13.90 -5.79 7.35
CA VAL A 59 13.54 -7.21 7.21
C VAL A 59 13.43 -7.90 8.57
N ALA A 60 14.32 -7.60 9.51
CA ALA A 60 14.21 -8.13 10.88
C ALA A 60 12.89 -7.73 11.56
N MET A 61 12.41 -6.50 11.34
CA MET A 61 11.09 -6.08 11.82
C MET A 61 9.95 -6.83 11.11
N LEU A 62 10.04 -7.04 9.80
CA LEU A 62 9.05 -7.83 9.05
C LEU A 62 9.00 -9.29 9.52
N ASP A 63 10.15 -9.90 9.83
CA ASP A 63 10.23 -11.24 10.44
C ASP A 63 9.51 -11.29 11.78
N ALA A 64 9.74 -10.30 12.65
CA ALA A 64 9.07 -10.21 13.94
C ALA A 64 7.55 -10.08 13.76
N LEU A 65 7.08 -9.16 12.91
CA LEU A 65 5.66 -9.00 12.63
C LEU A 65 5.01 -10.26 12.06
N LYS A 66 5.73 -11.00 11.21
CA LYS A 66 5.24 -12.26 10.65
C LYS A 66 5.14 -13.34 11.74
N SER A 67 6.10 -13.39 12.67
CA SER A 67 6.07 -14.30 13.81
C SER A 67 4.95 -13.96 14.82
N GLU A 68 4.55 -12.69 14.87
CA GLU A 68 3.42 -12.19 15.66
C GLU A 68 2.07 -12.30 14.92
N GLU A 69 2.05 -12.89 13.72
CA GLU A 69 0.87 -13.03 12.85
C GLU A 69 0.20 -11.69 12.47
N LEU A 70 0.93 -10.57 12.57
CA LEU A 70 0.44 -9.23 12.21
C LEU A 70 0.54 -8.95 10.70
N ILE A 71 1.44 -9.65 10.00
CA ILE A 71 1.52 -9.65 8.54
C ILE A 71 1.42 -11.08 8.02
N LEU A 72 0.88 -11.23 6.81
CA LEU A 72 0.70 -12.52 6.14
C LEU A 72 2.02 -13.04 5.57
N ASP A 73 2.66 -12.21 4.74
CA ASP A 73 3.92 -12.54 4.10
C ASP A 73 4.64 -11.27 3.63
N TYR A 74 5.93 -11.40 3.33
CA TYR A 74 6.75 -10.34 2.78
C TYR A 74 7.81 -10.89 1.82
N GLY A 75 8.37 -10.02 0.99
CA GLY A 75 9.50 -10.37 0.14
C GLY A 75 10.33 -9.17 -0.27
N VAL A 76 11.59 -9.47 -0.59
CA VAL A 76 12.55 -8.53 -1.16
C VAL A 76 12.95 -9.04 -2.53
N MET A 77 12.75 -8.23 -3.56
CA MET A 77 13.12 -8.54 -4.93
C MET A 77 14.16 -7.53 -5.40
N MET A 78 15.23 -8.02 -6.01
CA MET A 78 16.21 -7.17 -6.69
C MET A 78 16.00 -7.25 -8.19
N LYS A 79 16.16 -6.11 -8.83
CA LYS A 79 16.20 -6.05 -10.28
C LYS A 79 17.42 -6.82 -10.80
N THR A 80 17.19 -7.67 -11.79
CA THR A 80 18.26 -8.36 -12.53
C THR A 80 18.35 -7.88 -13.98
N THR A 81 17.26 -7.32 -14.51
CA THR A 81 17.08 -6.84 -15.89
C THR A 81 16.00 -5.75 -15.93
N GLY A 82 16.00 -4.84 -16.90
CA GLY A 82 14.96 -3.79 -17.08
C GLY A 82 15.53 -2.37 -17.16
N ASP A 83 14.67 -1.36 -17.26
CA ASP A 83 15.08 0.04 -17.47
C ASP A 83 15.32 0.76 -16.14
N THR A 84 16.18 1.79 -16.12
CA THR A 84 16.51 2.56 -14.90
C THR A 84 15.30 3.23 -14.25
N SER A 85 14.14 3.25 -14.93
CA SER A 85 12.86 3.69 -14.39
C SER A 85 12.22 2.73 -13.39
N ASP A 86 12.63 1.46 -13.33
CA ASP A 86 11.82 0.41 -12.71
C ASP A 86 12.04 0.23 -11.20
N GLY A 87 13.05 0.87 -10.62
CA GLY A 87 13.51 0.55 -9.27
C GLY A 87 14.58 -0.54 -9.29
N ASP A 88 15.50 -0.47 -8.35
CA ASP A 88 16.56 -1.47 -8.18
C ASP A 88 16.16 -2.55 -7.16
N VAL A 89 15.39 -2.17 -6.14
CA VAL A 89 14.86 -3.06 -5.12
C VAL A 89 13.37 -2.82 -4.93
N VAL A 90 12.61 -3.90 -4.80
CA VAL A 90 11.20 -3.89 -4.39
C VAL A 90 11.07 -4.64 -3.08
N VAL A 91 10.55 -3.98 -2.06
CA VAL A 91 10.13 -4.62 -0.81
C VAL A 91 8.62 -4.63 -0.79
N TRP A 92 8.01 -5.77 -0.49
CA TRP A 92 6.57 -5.87 -0.33
C TRP A 92 6.22 -6.66 0.91
N TRP A 93 5.09 -6.34 1.50
CA TRP A 93 4.51 -7.11 2.60
C TRP A 93 2.99 -6.97 2.59
N SER A 94 2.32 -7.97 3.15
CA SER A 94 0.88 -8.14 3.03
C SER A 94 0.19 -8.34 4.37
N VAL A 95 -1.05 -7.89 4.49
CA VAL A 95 -1.89 -7.99 5.68
C VAL A 95 -3.31 -8.39 5.30
N ASN A 96 -4.11 -8.84 6.28
CA ASN A 96 -5.50 -9.27 6.05
C ASN A 96 -6.50 -8.13 5.87
N SER A 97 -6.20 -6.94 6.38
CA SER A 97 -7.11 -5.80 6.39
C SER A 97 -6.34 -4.49 6.52
N LEU A 98 -6.99 -3.37 6.22
CA LEU A 98 -6.38 -2.04 6.43
C LEU A 98 -6.10 -1.77 7.92
N ALA A 99 -6.95 -2.28 8.82
CA ALA A 99 -6.73 -2.15 10.26
C ALA A 99 -5.48 -2.91 10.73
N ASP A 100 -5.18 -4.06 10.12
CA ASP A 100 -3.97 -4.81 10.44
C ASP A 100 -2.72 -4.15 9.85
N TYR A 101 -2.83 -3.45 8.71
CA TYR A 101 -1.76 -2.58 8.21
C TYR A 101 -1.38 -1.50 9.23
N GLU A 102 -2.38 -0.82 9.79
CA GLU A 102 -2.17 0.22 10.80
C GLU A 102 -1.50 -0.34 12.06
N LYS A 103 -2.00 -1.46 12.59
CA LYS A 103 -1.40 -2.14 13.75
C LYS A 103 0.04 -2.57 13.49
N ALA A 104 0.32 -3.13 12.31
CA ALA A 104 1.67 -3.53 11.92
C ALA A 104 2.61 -2.31 11.86
N GLY A 105 2.13 -1.19 11.32
CA GLY A 105 2.89 0.07 11.27
C GLY A 105 3.20 0.65 12.66
N GLU A 106 2.24 0.63 13.58
CA GLU A 106 2.47 1.01 14.97
C GLU A 106 3.50 0.10 15.64
N ARG A 107 3.35 -1.22 15.46
CA ARG A 107 4.25 -2.23 16.04
C ARG A 107 5.69 -2.12 15.50
N MET A 108 5.89 -1.79 14.22
CA MET A 108 7.24 -1.54 13.68
C MET A 108 7.97 -0.43 14.46
N GLY A 109 7.25 0.61 14.90
CA GLY A 109 7.83 1.70 15.69
C GLY A 109 8.36 1.25 17.06
N GLU A 110 7.75 0.21 17.63
CA GLU A 110 8.14 -0.39 18.91
C GLU A 110 9.23 -1.46 18.75
N LEU A 111 9.24 -2.18 17.62
CA LEU A 111 10.21 -3.24 17.34
C LEU A 111 11.64 -2.70 17.16
N ALA A 112 11.79 -1.52 16.57
CA ALA A 112 13.12 -0.93 16.32
C ALA A 112 14.01 -0.89 17.59
N PRO A 113 13.56 -0.33 18.74
CA PRO A 113 14.34 -0.34 19.99
C PRO A 113 14.35 -1.70 20.73
N GLU A 114 13.50 -2.66 20.36
CA GLU A 114 13.54 -4.02 20.93
C GLU A 114 14.60 -4.90 20.25
N ILE A 115 14.78 -4.72 18.94
CA ILE A 115 15.71 -5.50 18.12
C ILE A 115 17.12 -4.91 18.20
N HIS A 116 17.23 -3.57 18.25
CA HIS A 116 18.50 -2.85 18.23
C HIS A 116 18.59 -1.88 19.40
N THR A 117 19.81 -1.62 19.87
CA THR A 117 20.02 -0.42 20.69
C THR A 117 19.72 0.84 19.88
N GLY A 118 19.40 1.96 20.54
CA GLY A 118 19.12 3.22 19.84
C GLY A 118 20.29 3.72 18.97
N GLU A 119 21.54 3.42 19.35
CA GLU A 119 22.74 3.75 18.57
C GLU A 119 22.86 2.87 17.32
N GLU A 120 22.71 1.56 17.47
CA GLU A 120 22.72 0.61 16.34
C GLU A 120 21.60 0.91 15.34
N TRP A 121 20.38 1.17 15.83
CA TRP A 121 19.26 1.52 14.96
C TRP A 121 19.53 2.80 14.18
N GLN A 122 20.09 3.82 14.82
CA GLN A 122 20.45 5.08 14.18
C GLN A 122 21.52 4.87 13.10
N GLU A 123 22.51 4.01 13.35
CA GLU A 123 23.54 3.67 12.37
C GLU A 123 22.94 2.94 11.15
N ILE A 124 22.18 1.87 11.38
CA ILE A 124 21.51 1.08 10.32
C ILE A 124 20.61 1.99 9.49
N TRP A 125 19.78 2.81 10.14
CA TRP A 125 18.85 3.70 9.45
C TRP A 125 19.58 4.79 8.65
N SER A 126 20.64 5.38 9.21
CA SER A 126 21.46 6.36 8.50
C SER A 126 22.11 5.75 7.25
N LYS A 127 22.63 4.53 7.35
CA LYS A 127 23.26 3.83 6.22
C LYS A 127 22.26 3.51 5.14
N LEU A 128 21.07 3.03 5.52
CA LEU A 128 19.97 2.81 4.58
C LEU A 128 19.58 4.09 3.85
N GLN A 129 19.51 5.23 4.54
CA GLN A 129 19.17 6.53 3.92
C GLN A 129 20.27 7.07 3.00
N GLU A 130 21.54 6.79 3.30
CA GLU A 130 22.68 7.25 2.50
C GLU A 130 22.73 6.61 1.11
N VAL A 131 22.35 5.33 1.00
CA VAL A 131 22.55 4.53 -0.21
C VAL A 131 21.26 4.28 -1.01
N ARG A 132 20.12 4.88 -0.62
CA ARG A 132 18.83 4.64 -1.29
C ARG A 132 18.01 5.91 -1.51
N THR A 133 17.12 5.84 -2.50
CA THR A 133 15.98 6.73 -2.66
C THR A 133 14.70 5.91 -2.77
N VAL A 134 13.69 6.20 -1.94
CA VAL A 134 12.36 5.58 -2.09
C VAL A 134 11.66 6.26 -3.25
N LYS A 135 11.52 5.54 -4.36
CA LYS A 135 10.87 6.03 -5.59
C LYS A 135 9.36 6.09 -5.41
N SER A 136 8.79 5.07 -4.77
CA SER A 136 7.38 5.05 -4.40
C SER A 136 7.15 4.10 -3.24
N SER A 137 6.11 4.38 -2.45
CA SER A 137 5.61 3.53 -1.38
C SER A 137 4.10 3.57 -1.50
N ASN A 138 3.49 2.45 -1.89
CA ASN A 138 2.07 2.39 -2.21
C ASN A 138 1.41 1.20 -1.53
N LEU A 139 0.17 1.42 -1.09
CA LEU A 139 -0.69 0.38 -0.54
C LEU A 139 -1.73 -0.02 -1.58
N TYR A 140 -1.74 -1.29 -1.96
CA TYR A 140 -2.63 -1.87 -2.95
C TYR A 140 -3.55 -2.90 -2.32
N ARG A 141 -4.80 -2.95 -2.76
CA ARG A 141 -5.68 -4.06 -2.45
C ARG A 141 -5.32 -5.27 -3.32
N ALA A 142 -5.16 -6.43 -2.72
CA ALA A 142 -4.89 -7.67 -3.45
C ALA A 142 -6.19 -8.23 -4.05
N VAL A 143 -6.59 -7.67 -5.20
CA VAL A 143 -7.84 -8.04 -5.91
C VAL A 143 -7.82 -9.48 -6.45
N LEU A 144 -6.65 -10.12 -6.55
CA LEU A 144 -6.49 -11.46 -7.15
C LEU A 144 -6.49 -12.63 -6.15
N TRP A 145 -6.54 -12.39 -4.84
CA TRP A 145 -6.42 -13.48 -3.85
C TRP A 145 -7.65 -14.40 -3.82
N ASN A 146 -8.83 -13.91 -4.22
CA ASN A 146 -10.09 -14.66 -4.21
C ASN A 146 -10.29 -15.62 -5.40
N LYS A 147 -9.33 -15.76 -6.34
CA LYS A 147 -9.52 -16.58 -7.56
C LYS A 147 -8.80 -17.92 -7.59
N ILE A 148 -8.09 -18.31 -6.52
CA ILE A 148 -7.32 -19.57 -6.50
C ILE A 148 -8.09 -20.71 -5.79
N GLU A 149 -9.25 -20.42 -5.18
CA GLU A 149 -10.07 -21.42 -4.47
C GLU A 149 -11.47 -21.67 -5.09
N GLU A 150 -11.61 -21.54 -6.41
CA GLU A 150 -12.79 -22.07 -7.15
C GLU A 150 -12.42 -23.21 -8.10
#